data_AF-A0A151UL41-F1
#
_entry.id   AF-A0A151UL41-F1
#
_cell.length_a   1.000
_cell.length_b   1.000
_cell.length_c   1.000
_cell.angle_alpha   90.00
_cell.angle_beta   90.00
_cell.angle_gamma   90.00
#
_symmetry.space_group_name_H-M   'P 1'
#
loop_
_entity.id
_entity.type
_entity.pdbx_description
1 polymer ?
#
loop_
_entity_poly.entity_id
_entity_poly.type
_entity_poly.pdbx_seq_one_letter_code
_entity_poly.pdbx_strand_id
1 'polypeptide(L)' 'MIAFIIDHYIFTRSAIQSLLTDGGVRGSIFTLNDVLKLDILCHRIIPDIVIISQRYMHSKDDDYILKTLIE' A
#
# COMPACT_ATOMS: atom_id res chain seq x y z
N MET A 1 12.34 8.10 -1.95
CA MET A 1 11.26 7.25 -2.48
C MET A 1 10.10 7.24 -1.48
N ILE A 2 8.86 7.31 -1.95
CA ILE A 2 7.66 7.19 -1.14
C ILE A 2 6.96 5.89 -1.54
N ALA A 3 6.82 4.96 -0.60
CA ALA A 3 6.19 3.67 -0.83
C ALA A 3 4.95 3.53 0.04
N PHE A 4 3.84 3.10 -0.55
CA PHE A 4 2.64 2.72 0.18
C PHE A 4 2.46 1.20 0.14
N ILE A 5 2.21 0.56 1.28
CA ILE A 5 1.98 -0.88 1.41
C ILE A 5 0.56 -1.12 1.89
N ILE A 6 -0.25 -1.87 1.14
CA ILE A 6 -1.65 -2.13 1.43
C ILE A 6 -1.88 -3.62 1.66
N ASP A 7 -2.31 -3.94 2.88
CA ASP A 7 -2.78 -5.28 3.27
C ASP A 7 -3.67 -5.13 4.51
N HIS A 8 -4.65 -6.02 4.71
CA HIS A 8 -5.43 -6.05 5.96
C HIS A 8 -4.59 -6.52 7.15
N TYR A 9 -3.67 -7.45 6.94
CA TYR A 9 -2.85 -8.07 7.97
C TYR A 9 -1.62 -7.24 8.31
N ILE A 10 -1.51 -6.82 9.57
CA ILE A 10 -0.38 -6.03 10.07
C ILE A 10 0.95 -6.75 9.89
N PHE A 11 0.97 -8.07 10.08
CA PHE A 11 2.17 -8.88 9.92
C PHE A 11 2.75 -8.78 8.50
N THR A 12 1.92 -8.93 7.48
CA THR A 12 2.36 -8.81 6.08
C THR A 12 2.92 -7.42 5.79
N ARG A 13 2.25 -6.37 6.26
CA ARG A 13 2.72 -4.99 6.06
C ARG A 13 4.09 -4.76 6.71
N SER A 14 4.26 -5.22 7.95
CA SER A 14 5.53 -5.10 8.68
C SER A 14 6.65 -5.91 8.01
N ALA A 15 6.36 -7.11 7.52
CA ALA A 15 7.34 -7.94 6.82
C ALA A 15 7.83 -7.26 5.53
N ILE A 16 6.92 -6.73 4.72
CA ILE A 16 7.28 -5.99 3.49
C ILE A 16 8.07 -4.72 3.84
N GLN A 17 7.66 -3.97 4.86
CA GLN A 17 8.37 -2.78 5.29
C GLN A 17 9.81 -3.09 5.74
N SER A 18 10.00 -4.18 6.49
CA SER A 18 11.35 -4.64 6.89
C SER A 18 12.17 -4.99 5.66
N LEU A 19 11.62 -5.80 4.75
CA LEU A 19 12.31 -6.21 3.51
C LEU A 19 12.78 -5.02 2.66
N LEU A 20 11.94 -4.00 2.50
CA LEU A 20 12.33 -2.79 1.77
C LEU A 20 13.44 -2.03 2.50
N THR A 21 13.32 -1.89 3.82
CA THR A 21 14.30 -1.18 4.65
C THR A 21 15.66 -1.88 4.63
N ASP A 22 15.66 -3.19 4.85
CA ASP A 22 16.86 -4.05 4.82
C ASP A 22 17.46 -4.12 3.41
N GLY A 23 16.63 -4.05 2.38
CA GLY A 23 17.03 -3.95 0.97
C GLY A 23 17.63 -2.59 0.58
N GLY A 24 17.75 -1.65 1.52
CA GLY A 24 18.37 -0.35 1.28
C GLY A 24 17.47 0.69 0.61
N VAL A 25 16.15 0.45 0.56
CA VAL A 25 15.19 1.44 0.08
C VAL A 25 15.20 2.65 1.01
N ARG A 26 15.70 3.78 0.51
CA ARG A 26 15.74 5.04 1.27
C ARG A 26 14.51 5.90 0.97
N GLY A 27 13.76 6.23 2.01
CA GLY A 27 12.65 7.18 1.97
C GLY A 27 11.52 6.84 2.93
N SER A 28 10.32 7.34 2.63
CA SER A 28 9.16 7.21 3.50
C SER A 28 8.31 6.01 3.08
N ILE A 29 8.22 5.01 3.95
CA ILE A 29 7.39 3.82 3.73
C ILE A 29 6.17 3.91 4.64
N PHE A 30 4.98 3.92 4.06
CA PHE A 30 3.71 3.99 4.79
C PHE A 30 2.96 2.67 4.64
N THR A 31 2.50 2.12 5.76
CA THR A 31 1.66 0.91 5.77
C THR A 31 0.20 1.29 6.00
N LEU A 32 -0.69 0.83 5.13
CA LEU A 32 -2.11 1.14 5.12
C LEU A 32 -2.92 -0.15 5.22
N ASN A 33 -3.97 -0.14 6.03
CA ASN A 33 -4.83 -1.30 6.26
C ASN A 33 -6.10 -1.33 5.39
N ASP A 34 -6.36 -0.25 4.64
CA ASP A 34 -7.48 -0.13 3.73
C ASP A 34 -7.17 0.86 2.58
N VAL A 35 -8.01 0.84 1.53
CA VAL A 35 -7.88 1.69 0.32
C VAL A 35 -8.38 3.12 0.54
N LEU A 36 -9.32 3.37 1.46
CA LEU A 36 -9.79 4.73 1.75
C LEU A 36 -8.64 5.59 2.31
N LYS A 37 -7.77 5.01 3.14
CA LYS A 37 -6.57 5.70 3.62
C LYS A 37 -5.57 5.94 2.51
N LEU A 38 -5.46 5.02 1.54
CA LEU A 38 -4.66 5.25 0.34
C LEU A 38 -5.18 6.48 -0.40
N ASP A 39 -6.47 6.51 -0.72
CA ASP A 39 -7.10 7.61 -1.43
C ASP A 39 -6.87 8.96 -0.72
N ILE A 40 -7.15 9.04 0.59
CA ILE A 40 -6.94 10.26 1.39
C ILE A 40 -5.47 10.70 1.37
N LEU A 41 -4.51 9.77 1.44
CA LEU A 41 -3.09 10.10 1.41
C LEU A 41 -2.61 10.52 0.03
N CYS A 42 -3.12 9.89 -1.04
CA CYS A 42 -2.80 10.25 -2.41
C CYS A 42 -3.18 11.70 -2.76
N HIS A 43 -4.20 12.27 -2.11
CA HIS A 43 -4.54 13.69 -2.24
C HIS A 43 -3.47 14.65 -1.69
N ARG A 44 -2.56 14.17 -0.82
CA ARG A 44 -1.54 14.99 -0.17
C ARG A 44 -0.12 14.61 -0.56
N ILE A 45 0.09 13.34 -0.87
CA ILE A 45 1.39 12.72 -1.09
C ILE A 45 1.26 11.78 -2.28
N ILE A 46 2.02 12.03 -3.34
CA ILE A 46 2.08 11.15 -4.49
C ILE A 46 3.12 10.05 -4.20
N PRO A 47 2.73 8.76 -4.13
CA PRO A 47 3.69 7.68 -3.93
C PRO A 47 4.46 7.38 -5.22
N ASP A 48 5.73 6.99 -5.09
CA ASP A 48 6.53 6.45 -6.20
C ASP A 48 6.14 5.00 -6.51
N ILE A 49 5.73 4.25 -5.48
CA ILE A 49 5.30 2.86 -5.59
C ILE A 49 4.16 2.56 -4.62
N VAL A 50 3.19 1.77 -5.10
CA VAL A 50 2.12 1.20 -4.28
C VAL A 50 2.24 -0.32 -4.36
N ILE A 51 2.40 -0.97 -3.21
CA ILE A 51 2.49 -2.41 -3.06
C ILE A 51 1.18 -2.90 -2.46
N ILE A 52 0.42 -3.68 -3.21
CA ILE A 52 -0.89 -4.20 -2.78
C ILE A 52 -0.80 -5.71 -2.67
N SER A 53 -1.18 -6.25 -1.52
CA SER A 53 -1.25 -7.69 -1.31
C SER A 53 -2.31 -8.31 -2.20
N GLN A 54 -1.97 -9.38 -2.91
CA GLN A 54 -2.93 -10.09 -3.76
C GLN A 54 -4.15 -10.60 -2.96
N ARG A 55 -3.94 -11.05 -1.72
CA ARG A 55 -5.04 -11.47 -0.84
C ARG A 55 -5.97 -10.32 -0.51
N TYR A 56 -5.41 -9.13 -0.31
CA TYR A 56 -6.19 -7.92 -0.12
C TYR A 56 -7.03 -7.63 -1.37
N MET A 57 -6.44 -7.70 -2.57
CA MET A 57 -7.17 -7.48 -3.82
C MET A 57 -8.33 -8.45 -4.00
N HIS A 58 -8.10 -9.76 -3.83
CA HIS A 58 -9.18 -10.76 -3.98
C HIS A 58 -10.30 -10.59 -2.93
N SER A 59 -9.97 -10.13 -1.72
CA SER A 59 -11.00 -9.80 -0.71
C SER A 59 -11.81 -8.55 -1.06
N LYS A 60 -11.42 -7.84 -2.11
CA LYS A 60 -11.90 -6.53 -2.55
C LYS A 60 -12.21 -6.50 -4.06
N ASP A 61 -12.52 -7.64 -4.67
CA ASP A 61 -12.78 -7.74 -6.12
C ASP A 61 -13.91 -6.79 -6.62
N ASP A 62 -14.80 -6.35 -5.73
CA ASP A 62 -15.87 -5.38 -5.99
C ASP A 62 -15.61 -3.96 -5.44
N ASP A 63 -14.41 -3.68 -4.93
CA ASP A 63 -14.07 -2.36 -4.37
C ASP A 63 -13.79 -1.35 -5.50
N TYR A 64 -14.81 -0.54 -5.78
CA TYR A 64 -14.77 0.51 -6.81
C TYR A 64 -13.59 1.46 -6.65
N ILE A 65 -13.18 1.75 -5.41
CA ILE A 65 -12.09 2.68 -5.12
C ILE A 65 -10.75 2.06 -5.56
N LEU A 66 -10.57 0.77 -5.25
CA LEU A 66 -9.36 0.06 -5.67
C LEU A 66 -9.26 -0.01 -7.20
N LYS A 67 -10.37 -0.30 -7.90
CA LYS A 67 -10.40 -0.29 -9.37
C LYS A 67 -10.03 1.08 -9.94
N THR A 68 -10.65 2.14 -9.42
CA THR A 68 -10.40 3.54 -9.86
C THR A 68 -8.96 4.00 -9.59
N LEU A 69 -8.26 3.43 -8.60
CA LEU A 69 -6.87 3.78 -8.30
C LEU A 69 -5.85 3.05 -9.17
N ILE A 70 -6.25 2.00 -9.89
CA ILE A 70 -5.37 1.16 -10.71
C ILE A 70 -5.56 1.44 -12.21
N GLU A 71 -6.79 1.71 -12.64
CA GLU A 71 -7.18 2.03 -14.03
C GLU A 71 -6.99 3.51 -14.35
#